data_AF-A0A0A2UT33-F1
#
_entry.id   AF-A0A0A2UT33-F1
#
_cell.length_a   1.000
_cell.length_b   1.000
_cell.length_c   1.000
_cell.angle_alpha   90.00
_cell.angle_beta   90.00
_cell.angle_gamma   90.00
#
_symmetry.space_group_name_H-M   'P 1'
#
loop_
_entity.id
_entity.type
_entity.pdbx_description
1 polymer ?
#
loop_
_entity_poly.entity_id
_entity_poly.type
_entity_poly.pdbx_seq_one_letter_code
_entity_poly.pdbx_strand_id
1 'polypeptide(L)'
;MELPEINLPQDYNYSATIEGVMINPHDNGVGATILSFSDEITGDLIVKVCAMIHDAQTDSYDVIRDLEAFSFKDIAYGRDFIKRLPTMSAIELMFMMNATVQH
;
A
#
# COMPACT_ATOMS: atom_id res chain seq x y z
N MET A 1 12.82 -13.15 9.05
CA MET A 1 12.98 -11.68 9.03
C MET A 1 11.64 -11.16 9.52
N GLU A 2 11.59 -10.58 10.70
CA GLU A 2 10.36 -9.98 11.21
C GLU A 2 10.09 -8.70 10.41
N LEU A 3 8.82 -8.44 10.08
CA LEU A 3 8.44 -7.19 9.44
C LEU A 3 8.62 -6.06 10.46
N PRO A 4 9.07 -4.86 10.03
CA PRO A 4 9.15 -3.72 10.92
C PRO A 4 7.76 -3.39 11.47
N GLU A 5 7.70 -2.83 12.68
CA GLU A 5 6.45 -2.33 13.24
C GLU A 5 5.96 -1.15 12.39
N ILE A 6 4.69 -1.20 11.98
CA ILE A 6 4.07 -0.18 11.13
C ILE A 6 2.85 0.37 11.83
N ASN A 7 2.87 1.67 12.11
CA ASN A 7 1.75 2.40 12.67
C ASN A 7 0.87 2.93 11.54
N LEU A 8 -0.38 2.50 11.53
CA LEU A 8 -1.38 3.01 10.61
C LEU A 8 -2.12 4.20 11.27
N PRO A 9 -2.37 5.30 10.52
CA PRO A 9 -3.24 6.38 10.98
C PRO A 9 -4.62 5.86 11.37
N GLN A 10 -5.29 6.54 12.30
CA GLN A 10 -6.62 6.11 12.80
C GLN A 10 -7.68 5.99 11.69
N ASP A 11 -7.52 6.70 10.57
CA ASP A 11 -8.43 6.66 9.42
C ASP A 11 -8.33 5.33 8.64
N TYR A 12 -7.26 4.57 8.85
CA TYR A 12 -7.17 3.20 8.37
C TYR A 12 -7.94 2.31 9.35
N ASN A 13 -9.16 1.93 8.97
CA ASN A 13 -9.98 0.98 9.73
C ASN A 13 -9.18 -0.27 10.12
N TYR A 14 -9.54 -0.88 11.26
CA TYR A 14 -8.93 -2.10 11.82
C TYR A 14 -8.93 -3.34 10.88
N SER A 15 -9.50 -3.23 9.67
CA SER A 15 -9.52 -4.26 8.63
C SER A 15 -8.38 -4.15 7.62
N ALA A 16 -7.51 -3.13 7.73
CA ALA A 16 -6.35 -2.98 6.86
C ALA A 16 -5.34 -4.12 7.08
N THR A 17 -5.01 -4.81 6.00
CA THR A 17 -3.98 -5.84 5.93
C THR A 17 -2.74 -5.26 5.28
N ILE A 18 -1.59 -5.41 5.93
CA ILE A 18 -0.29 -5.08 5.33
C ILE A 18 0.10 -6.24 4.42
N GLU A 19 0.13 -5.99 3.12
CA GLU A 19 0.45 -6.99 2.10
C GLU A 19 1.95 -7.04 1.79
N GLY A 20 2.65 -5.93 2.01
CA GLY A 20 4.08 -5.84 1.71
C GLY A 20 4.70 -4.53 2.16
N VAL A 21 6.01 -4.58 2.40
CA VAL A 21 6.81 -3.46 2.89
C VAL A 21 8.07 -3.35 2.04
N MET A 22 8.37 -2.13 1.61
CA MET A 22 9.56 -1.79 0.83
C MET A 22 10.32 -0.69 1.57
N ILE A 23 11.52 -0.99 2.05
CA ILE A 23 12.40 0.00 2.68
C ILE A 23 13.41 0.47 1.64
N ASN A 24 13.67 1.77 1.58
CA ASN A 24 14.67 2.31 0.68
C ASN A 24 16.07 1.80 1.10
N PRO A 25 16.79 1.07 0.23
CA PRO A 25 18.09 0.47 0.59
C PRO A 25 19.20 1.49 0.82
N HIS A 26 19.01 2.74 0.41
CA HIS A 26 19.98 3.83 0.60
C HIS A 26 19.67 4.72 1.79
N ASP A 27 18.43 4.67 2.30
CA ASP A 27 17.96 5.47 3.42
C ASP A 27 16.82 4.75 4.13
N ASN A 28 17.15 4.07 5.23
CA ASN A 28 16.15 3.37 6.05
C ASN A 28 15.16 4.32 6.73
N GLY A 29 15.36 5.65 6.64
CA GLY A 29 14.42 6.65 7.15
C GLY A 29 13.10 6.69 6.37
N VAL A 30 13.06 6.11 5.16
CA VAL A 30 11.89 6.15 4.27
C VAL A 30 11.56 4.79 3.67
N GLY A 31 10.27 4.55 3.48
CA GLY A 31 9.79 3.34 2.85
C GLY A 31 8.42 3.53 2.21
N ALA A 32 7.89 2.42 1.71
CA ALA A 32 6.52 2.32 1.25
C ALA A 32 5.90 1.01 1.75
N THR A 33 4.60 1.03 1.98
CA THR A 33 3.81 -0.16 2.33
C THR A 33 2.63 -0.30 1.39
N ILE A 34 2.21 -1.54 1.20
CA ILE A 34 1.01 -1.89 0.44
C ILE A 34 -0.03 -2.36 1.45
N LEU A 35 -1.17 -1.67 1.47
CA LEU A 35 -2.30 -1.98 2.33
C LEU A 35 -3.44 -2.51 1.47
N SER A 36 -4.17 -3.50 1.97
CA SER A 36 -5.45 -3.91 1.40
C SER A 36 -6.55 -3.92 2.44
N PHE A 37 -7.77 -3.56 2.06
CA PHE A 37 -8.95 -3.71 2.89
C PHE A 37 -10.20 -3.87 2.02
N SER A 38 -11.23 -4.48 2.57
CA SER A 38 -12.54 -4.57 1.92
C SER A 38 -13.32 -3.30 2.22
N ASP A 39 -13.88 -2.69 1.19
CA ASP A 39 -14.90 -1.65 1.37
C ASP A 39 -16.24 -2.32 1.70
N GLU A 40 -16.80 -2.04 2.88
CA GLU A 40 -18.02 -2.69 3.37
C GLU A 40 -19.29 -2.24 2.63
N ILE A 41 -19.26 -1.07 1.98
CA ILE A 41 -20.41 -0.48 1.30
C ILE A 41 -20.52 -1.03 -0.12
N THR A 42 -19.40 -1.08 -0.83
CA THR A 42 -19.33 -1.49 -2.24
C THR A 42 -19.00 -2.97 -2.40
N GLY A 43 -18.33 -3.57 -1.42
CA GLY A 43 -17.76 -4.92 -1.52
C GLY A 43 -16.45 -4.97 -2.33
N ASP A 44 -15.92 -3.83 -2.75
CA ASP A 44 -14.69 -3.76 -3.52
C ASP A 44 -13.46 -4.07 -2.64
N LEU A 45 -12.42 -4.64 -3.24
CA LEU A 45 -11.09 -4.69 -2.65
C LEU A 45 -10.37 -3.37 -2.93
N ILE A 46 -10.05 -2.63 -1.87
CA ILE A 46 -9.23 -1.43 -1.95
C ILE A 46 -7.77 -1.79 -1.68
N VAL A 47 -6.88 -1.33 -2.55
CA VAL A 47 -5.43 -1.48 -2.41
C VAL A 47 -4.81 -0.10 -2.39
N LYS A 48 -4.05 0.22 -1.35
CA LYS A 48 -3.33 1.49 -1.22
C LYS A 48 -1.83 1.25 -1.19
N VAL A 49 -1.09 2.09 -1.89
CA VAL A 49 0.36 2.21 -1.76
C VAL A 49 0.61 3.48 -0.96
N CYS A 50 1.30 3.35 0.17
CA CYS A 50 1.50 4.46 1.10
C CYS A 50 2.98 4.69 1.36
N ALA A 51 3.36 5.96 1.53
CA ALA A 51 4.69 6.33 1.96
C ALA A 51 4.81 6.19 3.48
N MET A 52 5.98 5.78 3.94
CA MET A 52 6.31 5.63 5.36
C MET A 52 7.56 6.40 5.73
N ILE A 53 7.62 6.86 6.97
CA ILE A 53 8.82 7.43 7.60
C ILE A 53 9.14 6.62 8.85
N HIS A 54 10.42 6.31 9.05
CA HIS A 54 10.91 5.67 10.27
C HIS A 54 11.00 6.67 11.42
N ASP A 55 10.42 6.31 12.56
CA ASP A 55 10.66 6.97 13.84
C ASP A 55 11.73 6.21 14.62
N ALA A 56 12.92 6.81 14.71
CA ALA A 56 14.05 6.24 15.41
C ALA A 56 13.87 6.12 16.94
N GLN A 57 12.89 6.83 17.55
CA GLN A 57 12.63 6.73 18.99
C GLN A 57 11.86 5.46 19.36
N THR A 58 10.90 5.09 18.51
CA THR A 58 10.02 3.92 18.70
C THR A 58 10.47 2.70 17.89
N ASP A 59 11.42 2.89 16.97
CA ASP A 59 11.87 1.90 15.99
C ASP A 59 10.72 1.35 15.13
N SER A 60 9.79 2.23 14.77
CA SER A 60 8.59 1.91 14.00
C SER A 60 8.48 2.80 12.77
N TYR A 61 7.63 2.42 11.82
CA TYR A 61 7.33 3.20 10.63
C TYR A 61 5.92 3.77 10.70
N ASP A 62 5.80 5.07 10.53
CA ASP A 62 4.51 5.74 10.43
C ASP A 62 4.10 5.88 8.96
N VAL A 63 2.87 5.47 8.63
CA VAL A 63 2.29 5.79 7.33
C VAL A 63 1.89 7.27 7.31
N ILE A 64 2.55 8.04 6.44
CA ILE A 64 2.41 9.50 6.42
C ILE A 64 1.41 10.00 5.37
N ARG A 65 1.28 9.27 4.24
CA ARG A 65 0.36 9.62 3.16
C ARG A 65 0.17 8.48 2.18
N ASP A 66 -0.98 8.52 1.52
CA ASP A 66 -1.30 7.70 0.38
C ASP A 66 -0.52 8.21 -0.84
N LEU A 67 0.15 7.31 -1.55
CA LEU A 67 0.77 7.60 -2.84
C LEU A 67 -0.22 7.30 -3.97
N GLU A 68 -0.96 6.20 -3.84
CA GLU A 68 -1.97 5.78 -4.81
C GLU A 68 -3.01 4.85 -4.17
N ALA A 69 -4.22 4.85 -4.71
CA ALA A 69 -5.29 3.95 -4.30
C ALA A 69 -6.00 3.32 -5.52
N PHE A 70 -6.23 2.02 -5.44
CA PHE A 70 -6.89 1.23 -6.48
C PHE A 70 -8.13 0.54 -5.90
N SER A 71 -9.24 0.54 -6.65
CA SER A 71 -10.44 -0.22 -6.29
C SER A 71 -10.64 -1.36 -7.28
N PHE A 72 -10.92 -2.55 -6.76
CA PHE A 72 -11.14 -3.76 -7.56
C PHE A 72 -12.46 -4.42 -7.19
N LYS A 73 -13.40 -4.44 -8.13
CA LYS A 73 -14.62 -5.25 -8.04
C LYS A 73 -14.33 -6.75 -8.13
N ASP A 74 -13.37 -7.12 -8.97
CA ASP A 74 -12.86 -8.49 -9.05
C ASP A 74 -11.74 -8.67 -8.01
N ILE A 75 -12.09 -9.25 -6.87
CA ILE A 75 -11.18 -9.49 -5.74
C ILE A 75 -10.01 -10.38 -6.16
N ALA A 76 -10.22 -11.38 -7.01
CA ALA A 76 -9.15 -12.28 -7.45
C ALA A 76 -8.11 -11.51 -8.28
N TYR A 77 -8.58 -10.66 -9.20
CA TYR A 77 -7.71 -9.78 -9.96
C TYR A 77 -6.93 -8.80 -9.06
N GLY A 78 -7.60 -8.17 -8.09
CA GLY A 78 -6.93 -7.26 -7.15
C GLY A 78 -5.87 -7.96 -6.28
N ARG A 79 -6.10 -9.22 -5.89
CA ARG A 79 -5.09 -10.03 -5.18
C ARG A 79 -3.89 -10.37 -6.05
N ASP A 80 -4.09 -10.65 -7.33
CA ASP A 80 -2.99 -10.87 -8.27
C ASP A 80 -2.23 -9.59 -8.60
N PHE A 81 -2.93 -8.44 -8.60
CA PHE A 81 -2.29 -7.13 -8.69
C PHE A 81 -1.32 -6.88 -7.52
N ILE A 82 -1.75 -7.13 -6.27
CA ILE A 82 -0.89 -7.02 -5.07
C ILE A 82 0.39 -7.86 -5.21
N LYS A 83 0.29 -9.11 -5.67
CA LYS A 83 1.46 -9.99 -5.83
C LYS A 83 2.46 -9.47 -6.86
N ARG A 84 1.96 -8.78 -7.89
CA ARG A 84 2.79 -8.26 -8.99
C ARG A 84 3.39 -6.90 -8.68
N LEU A 85 2.74 -6.09 -7.85
CA LEU A 85 3.12 -4.71 -7.48
C LEU A 85 4.64 -4.54 -7.22
N PRO A 86 5.30 -5.36 -6.39
CA PRO A 86 6.74 -5.22 -6.12
C PRO A 86 7.65 -5.47 -7.33
N THR A 87 7.13 -6.16 -8.35
CA THR A 87 7.85 -6.51 -9.58
C THR A 87 7.48 -5.61 -10.76
N MET A 88 6.51 -4.71 -10.60
CA MET A 88 6.11 -3.78 -11.66
C MET A 88 7.19 -2.74 -11.88
N SER A 89 7.48 -2.46 -13.14
CA SER A 89 8.29 -1.31 -13.52
C SER A 89 7.56 -0.01 -13.18
N ALA A 90 8.33 1.07 -12.98
CA ALA A 90 7.77 2.41 -12.78
C ALA A 90 6.82 2.82 -13.93
N ILE A 91 7.09 2.35 -15.16
CA ILE A 91 6.24 2.61 -16.32
C ILE A 91 4.89 1.90 -16.19
N GLU A 92 4.87 0.62 -15.83
CA GLU A 92 3.63 -0.13 -15.62
C GLU A 92 2.78 0.51 -14.51
N LEU A 93 3.43 0.95 -13.42
CA LEU A 93 2.75 1.69 -12.35
C LEU A 93 2.15 3.00 -12.88
N MET A 94 2.91 3.81 -13.63
CA MET A 94 2.40 5.06 -14.21
C MET A 94 1.21 4.85 -15.15
N PHE A 95 1.20 3.76 -15.94
CA PHE A 95 0.04 3.45 -16.79
C PHE A 95 -1.19 3.09 -15.97
N MET A 96 -1.02 2.35 -14.87
CA MET A 96 -2.11 1.98 -13.98
C MET A 96 -2.67 3.18 -13.20
N MET A 97 -1.81 4.10 -12.76
CA MET A 97 -2.19 5.34 -12.07
C MET A 97 -3.00 6.29 -12.98
N ASN A 98 -2.73 6.28 -14.30
CA ASN A 98 -3.47 7.09 -15.26
C ASN A 98 -4.76 6.41 -15.77
N ALA A 99 -4.89 5.10 -15.60
CA ALA A 99 -6.09 4.36 -16.01
C ALA A 99 -7.30 4.63 -15.09
N THR A 100 -7.06 5.15 -13.88
CA THR A 100 -8.11 5.58 -12.93
C THR A 100 -8.82 6.87 -13.37
N VAL A 101 -8.39 7.52 -14.45
CA VAL A 101 -9.11 8.65 -15.10
C VAL A 101 -9.89 8.17 -16.31
N GLN A 102 -10.72 7.11 -16.19
CA GLN A 102 -11.88 6.83 -17.05
C GLN A 102 -12.57 5.52 -16.63
N HIS A 103 -13.71 5.62 -15.94
CA HIS A 103 -15.01 5.03 -16.33
C HIS A 103 -16.08 5.26 -15.25
#